data_AF-A0A372DEW3-F1
#
_entry.id   AF-A0A372DEW3-F1
#
_cell.length_a   1.000
_cell.length_b   1.000
_cell.length_c   1.000
_cell.angle_alpha   90.00
_cell.angle_beta   90.00
_cell.angle_gamma   90.00
#
_symmetry.space_group_name_H-M   'P 1'
#
loop_
_entity.id
_entity.type
_entity.pdbx_description
1 polymer ?
#
loop_
_entity_poly.entity_id
_entity_poly.type
_entity_poly.pdbx_seq_one_letter_code
_entity_poly.pdbx_strand_id
1 'polypeptide(L)' 'MSSSTEDRVIYKVVINHEEQYSIWPVDRENPLGWNDVGKQGPKSECLDYIKEVWTDMRPLSLRRRMEEAARLSGA' A
#
# COMPACT_ATOMS: atom_id res chain seq x y z
N MET A 1 23.23 9.54 -13.78
CA MET A 1 22.49 8.80 -14.81
C MET A 1 22.49 7.32 -14.40
N SER A 2 21.50 6.88 -13.62
CA SER A 2 21.34 5.46 -13.24
C SER A 2 19.84 5.16 -13.26
N SER A 3 19.31 4.83 -14.43
CA SER A 3 17.87 4.62 -14.65
C SER A 3 17.61 3.60 -15.76
N SER A 4 18.54 2.71 -16.10
CA SER A 4 18.37 1.78 -17.23
C SER A 4 17.80 0.43 -16.82
N THR A 5 17.81 0.10 -15.52
CA THR A 5 17.46 -1.24 -15.01
C THR A 5 16.08 -1.27 -14.34
N GLU A 6 15.66 -0.19 -13.67
CA GLU A 6 14.37 -0.15 -12.94
C GLU A 6 13.16 -0.19 -13.89
N ASP A 7 13.31 0.26 -15.15
CA ASP A 7 12.22 0.29 -16.14
C ASP A 7 11.85 -1.11 -16.69
N ARG A 8 12.70 -2.12 -16.48
CA ARG A 8 12.45 -3.49 -16.96
C ARG A 8 11.79 -4.37 -15.90
N VAL A 9 11.78 -3.96 -14.64
CA VAL A 9 11.23 -4.74 -13.54
C VAL A 9 9.75 -4.42 -13.40
N ILE A 10 8.91 -5.45 -13.48
CA ILE A 10 7.49 -5.33 -13.19
C ILE A 10 7.26 -5.51 -11.70
N TYR A 11 6.54 -4.55 -11.13
CA TYR A 11 6.11 -4.56 -9.75
C TYR A 11 4.62 -4.81 -9.69
N LYS A 12 4.16 -5.29 -8.54
CA LYS A 12 2.78 -5.36 -8.13
C LYS A 12 2.57 -4.52 -6.88
N VAL A 13 1.39 -3.92 -6.75
CA VAL A 13 1.02 -3.18 -5.56
C VAL A 13 0.47 -4.17 -4.53
N VAL A 14 0.95 -4.04 -3.30
CA VAL A 14 0.58 -4.89 -2.17
C VAL A 14 0.10 -4.04 -1.00
N ILE A 15 -0.80 -4.62 -0.19
CA ILE A 15 -1.35 -3.99 1.01
C ILE A 15 -1.21 -4.93 2.21
N ASN A 16 -0.93 -4.36 3.38
CA ASN A 16 -0.91 -5.11 4.63
C ASN A 16 -2.20 -4.92 5.46
N HIS A 17 -2.28 -5.59 6.60
CA HIS A 17 -3.41 -5.52 7.53
C HIS A 17 -3.63 -4.14 8.19
N GLU A 18 -2.64 -3.25 8.13
CA GLU A 18 -2.76 -1.86 8.61
C GLU A 18 -3.19 -0.88 7.49
N GLU A 19 -3.55 -1.39 6.31
CA GLU A 19 -3.89 -0.62 5.11
C GLU A 19 -2.72 0.22 4.56
N GLN A 20 -1.48 -0.22 4.79
CA GLN A 20 -0.29 0.40 4.22
C GLN A 20 0.00 -0.20 2.84
N TYR A 21 0.24 0.66 1.86
CA TYR A 21 0.54 0.26 0.50
C TYR A 21 2.04 0.23 0.25
N SER A 22 2.48 -0.73 -0.57
CA SER A 22 3.87 -0.82 -1.05
C SER A 22 3.91 -1.44 -2.44
N ILE A 23 5.07 -1.41 -3.07
CA ILE A 23 5.35 -2.14 -4.32
C ILE A 23 6.24 -3.35 -4.01
N TRP A 24 5.98 -4.45 -4.69
CA TRP A 24 6.74 -5.69 -4.58
C TRP A 24 7.06 -6.25 -5.97
N PRO A 25 8.23 -6.85 -6.22
CA PRO A 25 8.51 -7.50 -7.51
C PRO A 25 7.47 -8.58 -7.82
N VAL A 26 6.97 -8.61 -9.06
CA VAL A 26 5.92 -9.57 -9.47
C VAL A 26 6.42 -11.02 -9.50
N ASP A 27 7.73 -11.20 -9.69
CA ASP A 27 8.41 -12.50 -9.76
C ASP A 27 8.64 -13.14 -8.39
N ARG A 28 8.25 -12.46 -7.30
CA ARG A 28 8.40 -12.93 -5.92
C ARG A 28 7.05 -13.17 -5.27
N GLU A 29 7.01 -14.21 -4.43
CA GLU A 29 5.91 -14.43 -3.52
C GLU A 29 5.81 -13.29 -2.50
N ASN A 30 4.59 -13.03 -2.02
CA ASN A 30 4.38 -11.97 -1.05
C ASN A 30 4.93 -12.35 0.31
N PRO A 31 5.53 -11.41 1.04
CA PRO A 31 5.81 -11.61 2.45
C PRO A 31 4.52 -11.89 3.22
N LEU A 32 4.63 -12.63 4.32
CA LEU A 32 3.49 -12.95 5.16
C LEU A 32 2.79 -11.68 5.66
N GLY A 33 1.46 -11.66 5.54
CA GLY A 33 0.62 -10.51 5.93
C GLY A 33 0.47 -9.41 4.87
N TRP A 34 1.03 -9.61 3.66
CA TRP A 34 0.82 -8.76 2.49
C TRP A 34 -0.03 -9.44 1.43
N ASN A 35 -0.95 -8.69 0.82
CA ASN A 35 -1.87 -9.18 -0.20
C ASN A 35 -1.77 -8.33 -1.47
N ASP A 36 -1.98 -8.94 -2.63
CA ASP A 36 -2.00 -8.23 -3.92
C ASP A 36 -3.29 -7.41 -4.06
N VAL A 37 -3.18 -6.16 -4.53
CA VAL A 37 -4.36 -5.28 -4.76
C VAL A 37 -4.83 -5.29 -6.22
N GLY A 38 -4.14 -6.03 -7.09
CA GLY A 38 -4.50 -6.18 -8.51
C GLY A 38 -3.85 -5.19 -9.47
N LYS A 39 -3.15 -4.13 -8.99
CA LYS A 39 -2.34 -3.25 -9.86
C LYS A 39 -0.92 -3.82 -10.03
N GLN A 40 -0.47 -3.93 -11.27
CA GLN A 40 0.89 -4.31 -11.65
C GLN A 40 1.39 -3.43 -12.79
N GLY A 41 2.70 -3.30 -12.93
CA GLY A 41 3.33 -2.53 -14.01
C GLY A 41 4.72 -2.03 -13.64
N PRO A 42 5.27 -1.10 -14.42
CA PRO A 42 6.49 -0.38 -14.07
C PRO A 42 6.37 0.29 -12.69
N LYS A 43 7.51 0.54 -12.08
CA LYS A 43 7.62 1.19 -10.76
C LYS A 43 6.83 2.51 -10.69
N SER A 44 6.94 3.36 -11.71
CA SER A 44 6.23 4.64 -11.78
C SER A 44 4.71 4.48 -11.71
N GLU A 45 4.13 3.62 -12.55
CA GLU A 45 2.69 3.37 -12.57
C GLU A 45 2.15 2.81 -11.25
N CYS A 46 2.92 1.91 -10.61
CA CYS A 46 2.53 1.35 -9.32
C CYS A 46 2.56 2.43 -8.22
N LEU A 47 3.58 3.29 -8.22
CA LEU A 47 3.69 4.39 -7.26
C LEU A 47 2.61 5.47 -7.48
N ASP A 48 2.27 5.77 -8.73
CA ASP A 48 1.21 6.73 -9.05
C ASP A 48 -0.15 6.19 -8.60
N TYR A 49 -0.44 4.91 -8.82
CA TYR A 49 -1.62 4.26 -8.24
C TYR A 49 -1.65 4.38 -6.71
N ILE A 50 -0.54 4.10 -6.02
CA ILE A 50 -0.47 4.23 -4.55
C ILE A 50 -0.79 5.66 -4.10
N LYS A 51 -0.26 6.68 -4.79
CA LYS A 51 -0.57 8.09 -4.47
C LYS A 51 -2.06 8.41 -4.63
N GLU A 52 -2.72 7.82 -5.61
CA GLU A 52 -4.15 8.02 -5.85
C GLU A 52 -5.02 7.36 -4.78
N VAL A 53 -4.68 6.13 -4.37
CA VAL A 53 -5.53 5.34 -3.45
C VAL A 53 -5.18 5.55 -1.97
N TRP A 54 -3.93 5.85 -1.63
CA TRP A 54 -3.47 6.00 -0.26
C TRP A 54 -3.65 7.44 0.26
N THR A 55 -4.92 7.85 0.37
CA THR A 55 -5.31 9.21 0.76
C THR A 55 -5.24 9.47 2.26
N ASP A 56 -5.31 8.42 3.08
CA ASP A 56 -5.16 8.48 4.52
C ASP A 56 -3.99 7.59 4.96
N MET A 57 -2.91 8.22 5.43
CA MET A 57 -1.71 7.52 5.87
C MET A 57 -1.75 7.08 7.34
N ARG A 58 -2.86 7.33 8.07
CA ARG A 58 -3.00 6.85 9.44
C ARG A 58 -3.15 5.32 9.44
N PRO A 59 -2.43 4.58 10.30
CA PRO A 59 -2.63 3.15 10.45
C PRO A 59 -4.08 2.82 10.81
N LEU A 60 -4.62 1.71 10.28
CA LEU A 60 -5.98 1.25 10.57
C LEU A 60 -6.24 1.15 12.08
N SER A 61 -5.26 0.66 12.84
CA SER A 61 -5.31 0.54 14.30
C SER A 61 -5.55 1.88 15.00
N LEU A 62 -4.92 2.96 14.52
CA LEU A 62 -5.13 4.31 15.04
C LEU A 62 -6.52 4.84 14.70
N ARG A 63 -6.99 4.63 13.46
CA ARG A 63 -8.33 5.07 13.05
C ARG A 63 -9.42 4.42 13.90
N ARG A 64 -9.34 3.10 14.12
CA ARG A 64 -10.26 2.36 14.98
C ARG A 64 -10.31 2.90 16.41
N ARG A 65 -9.16 3.20 17.00
CA ARG A 65 -9.09 3.78 18.36
C ARG A 65 -9.73 5.16 18.44
N MET A 66 -9.58 5.98 17.40
CA MET A 66 -10.21 7.30 17.33
C MET A 66 -11.73 7.21 17.15
N GLU A 67 -12.21 6.28 16.32
CA GLU A 67 -13.65 6.01 16.14
C GLU A 67 -14.31 5.52 17.43
N GLU A 68 -13.66 4.59 18.15
CA GLU A 68 -14.12 4.12 19.46
C GLU A 68 -14.17 5.23 20.50
N ALA A 69 -13.12 6.06 20.58
CA ALA A 69 -13.07 7.20 21.51
C ALA A 69 -14.17 8.23 21.20
N ALA A 70 -14.40 8.55 19.91
CA ALA A 70 -15.46 9.45 19.50
C ALA A 70 -16.84 8.91 19.92
N ARG A 71 -17.10 7.61 19.72
CA ARG A 71 -18.34 6.95 20.12
C ARG A 71 -18.57 7.00 21.63
N LEU A 72 -17.51 6.84 22.43
CA LEU A 72 -17.60 6.88 23.91
C LEU A 72 -17.77 8.30 24.47
N SER A 73 -17.29 9.32 23.76
CA SER A 73 -17.42 10.73 24.16
C SER A 73 -18.79 11.38 23.84
N GLY A 74 -19.63 10.68 23.06
CA GLY A 74 -20.95 11.16 22.62
C GLY A 74 -22.15 10.55 23.35
N ALA A 75 -21.94 9.85 24.46
CA ALA A 75 -22.98 9.23 25.31
C ALA A 75 -23.16 9.98 26.63
#